data_AF-A0A914K3U4-F1
#
_entry.id   AF-A0A914K3U4-F1
#
_cell.length_a   1.000
_cell.length_b   1.000
_cell.length_c   1.000
_cell.angle_alpha   90.00
_cell.angle_beta   90.00
_cell.angle_gamma   90.00
#
_symmetry.space_group_name_H-M   'P 1'
#
loop_
_entity.id
_entity.type
_entity.pdbx_description
1 polymer ?
#
loop_
_entity_poly.entity_id
_entity_poly.type
_entity_poly.pdbx_seq_one_letter_code
_entity_poly.pdbx_strand_id
1 'polypeptide(L)'
;MTIHAGHISLNDQLLITTYTGTIQPGEPYTLDIYMGNTDHWDYVIERCLYNDRTSFLDNYGCLRRDQYFLQKWETNEYTLPGAMKRTLVHFIAPEPTIQFQCEIKIIECCGCAEESCERQPPLTYFPVYNMPIFCSYPNNPGIIVPPRPPPPAIGYG
;
A
#
# COMPACT_ATOMS: atom_id res chain seq x y z
N MET A 1 -5.68 -2.65 -0.37
CA MET A 1 -4.55 -2.82 -1.31
C MET A 1 -4.84 -4.01 -2.19
N THR A 2 -4.67 -3.87 -3.50
CA THR A 2 -4.94 -4.91 -4.51
C THR A 2 -4.01 -4.76 -5.71
N ILE A 3 -3.98 -5.75 -6.60
CA ILE A 3 -3.22 -5.71 -7.85
C ILE A 3 -4.16 -5.83 -9.04
N HIS A 4 -3.82 -5.13 -10.11
CA HIS A 4 -4.48 -5.16 -11.40
C HIS A 4 -3.51 -5.52 -12.52
N ALA A 5 -4.02 -6.19 -13.56
CA ALA A 5 -3.25 -6.44 -14.78
C ALA A 5 -3.12 -5.14 -15.60
N GLY A 6 -1.93 -4.91 -16.16
CA GLY A 6 -1.62 -3.71 -16.92
C GLY A 6 -1.36 -2.48 -16.05
N HIS A 7 -1.01 -1.38 -16.72
CA HIS A 7 -0.87 -0.05 -16.12
C HIS A 7 -2.21 0.68 -16.20
N ILE A 8 -2.94 0.72 -15.08
CA ILE A 8 -4.27 1.35 -14.99
C ILE A 8 -4.15 2.82 -14.61
N SER A 9 -5.21 3.60 -14.84
CA SER A 9 -5.29 5.01 -14.47
C SER A 9 -6.13 5.28 -13.23
N LEU A 10 -5.94 6.47 -12.63
CA LEU A 10 -6.79 6.93 -11.52
C LEU A 10 -8.27 7.08 -11.92
N ASN A 11 -8.52 7.33 -13.21
CA ASN A 11 -9.85 7.51 -13.78
C ASN A 11 -10.54 6.17 -14.07
N ASP A 12 -9.79 5.07 -14.08
CA ASP A 12 -10.38 3.77 -14.34
C ASP A 12 -11.25 3.40 -13.13
N GLN A 13 -12.57 3.38 -13.35
CA GLN A 13 -13.57 2.86 -12.41
C GLN A 13 -13.49 1.32 -12.36
N LEU A 14 -12.30 0.80 -12.08
CA LEU A 14 -12.14 -0.62 -11.80
C LEU A 14 -12.76 -0.84 -10.44
N LEU A 15 -13.96 -1.41 -10.44
CA LEU A 15 -14.71 -1.86 -9.27
C LEU A 15 -13.88 -2.88 -8.47
N ILE A 16 -12.82 -2.47 -7.75
CA ILE A 16 -11.99 -3.30 -6.85
C ILE A 16 -11.88 -4.75 -7.36
N THR A 17 -11.62 -4.92 -8.66
CA THR A 17 -11.58 -6.25 -9.26
C THR A 17 -10.20 -6.79 -8.98
N THR A 18 -10.08 -7.46 -7.83
CA THR A 18 -8.92 -8.22 -7.43
C THR A 18 -8.48 -9.10 -8.60
N TYR A 19 -7.24 -8.93 -9.06
CA TYR A 19 -6.68 -9.81 -10.08
C TYR A 19 -6.83 -11.27 -9.63
N THR A 20 -7.31 -12.15 -10.49
CA THR A 20 -7.52 -13.58 -10.20
C THR A 20 -6.65 -14.51 -11.06
N GLY A 21 -5.82 -13.94 -11.94
CA GLY A 21 -4.91 -14.70 -12.79
C GLY A 21 -3.59 -15.05 -12.10
N THR A 22 -2.69 -15.65 -12.88
CA THR A 22 -1.31 -15.92 -12.46
C THR A 22 -0.41 -14.78 -12.91
N ILE A 23 0.38 -14.21 -11.99
CA ILE A 23 1.38 -13.19 -12.32
C ILE A 23 2.40 -13.80 -13.29
N GLN A 24 2.58 -13.14 -14.43
CA GLN A 24 3.54 -13.52 -15.46
C GLN A 24 4.75 -12.59 -15.37
N PRO A 25 5.97 -13.14 -15.21
CA PRO A 25 7.18 -12.33 -15.22
C PRO A 25 7.34 -11.56 -16.54
N GLY A 26 7.75 -10.29 -16.46
CA GLY A 26 7.91 -9.41 -17.61
C GLY A 26 6.63 -8.69 -18.04
N GLU A 27 5.47 -9.04 -17.51
CA GLU A 27 4.21 -8.37 -17.82
C GLU A 27 3.96 -7.15 -16.91
N PRO A 28 3.21 -6.14 -17.41
CA PRO A 28 2.87 -4.94 -16.66
C PRO A 28 1.71 -5.18 -15.69
N TYR A 29 1.80 -4.55 -14.51
CA TYR A 29 0.81 -4.61 -13.45
C TYR A 29 0.72 -3.29 -12.70
N THR A 30 -0.35 -3.12 -11.95
CA THR A 30 -0.54 -1.98 -11.04
C THR A 30 -0.86 -2.46 -9.64
N LEU A 31 -0.10 -1.97 -8.66
CA LEU A 31 -0.48 -2.04 -7.25
C LEU A 31 -1.37 -0.84 -6.92
N ASP A 32 -2.56 -1.09 -6.36
CA ASP A 32 -3.50 -0.06 -5.93
C ASP A 32 -3.67 -0.10 -4.41
N ILE A 33 -3.22 0.96 -3.75
CA ILE A 33 -3.41 1.21 -2.32
C ILE A 33 -4.49 2.27 -2.18
N TYR A 34 -5.57 1.96 -1.48
CA TYR A 34 -6.71 2.87 -1.40
C TYR A 34 -7.33 2.90 -0.02
N MET A 35 -7.99 4.02 0.29
CA MET A 35 -8.73 4.25 1.52
C MET A 35 -9.96 5.11 1.22
N GLY A 36 -11.12 4.72 1.77
CA GLY A 36 -12.32 5.55 1.79
C GLY A 36 -12.39 6.43 3.03
N ASN A 37 -13.52 7.10 3.24
CA ASN A 37 -13.77 8.00 4.39
C ASN A 37 -12.68 9.08 4.53
N THR A 38 -12.26 9.63 3.39
CA THR A 38 -11.19 10.63 3.34
C THR A 38 -11.60 12.03 3.79
N ASP A 39 -12.87 12.18 4.14
CA ASP A 39 -13.46 13.35 4.77
C ASP A 39 -13.07 13.47 6.26
N HIS A 40 -12.61 12.38 6.89
CA HIS A 40 -12.17 12.35 8.29
C HIS A 40 -10.76 11.78 8.49
N TRP A 41 -10.32 10.89 7.60
CA TRP A 41 -9.06 10.18 7.73
C TRP A 41 -8.20 10.37 6.49
N ASP A 42 -6.89 10.42 6.69
CA ASP A 42 -5.94 10.37 5.60
C ASP A 42 -4.86 9.32 5.90
N TYR A 43 -4.16 8.86 4.86
CA TYR A 43 -3.05 7.93 5.02
C TYR A 43 -1.75 8.44 4.40
N VAL A 44 -0.64 8.14 5.05
CA VAL A 44 0.71 8.32 4.51
C VAL A 44 1.36 6.94 4.38
N ILE A 45 1.95 6.66 3.22
CA ILE A 45 2.79 5.47 3.06
C ILE A 45 4.16 5.82 3.61
N GLU A 46 4.63 5.14 4.63
CA GLU A 46 6.00 5.36 5.14
C GLU A 46 7.02 4.67 4.24
N ARG A 47 6.75 3.39 3.99
CA ARG A 47 7.56 2.55 3.11
C ARG A 47 6.76 1.35 2.63
N CYS A 48 7.15 0.81 1.49
CA CYS A 48 6.69 -0.48 1.01
C CYS A 48 7.86 -1.35 0.55
N LEU A 49 7.77 -2.64 0.85
CA LEU A 49 8.70 -3.69 0.47
C LEU A 49 8.06 -4.65 -0.52
N TYR A 50 8.87 -5.08 -1.48
CA TYR A 50 8.59 -6.16 -2.42
C TYR A 50 9.37 -7.40 -2.01
N ASN A 51 8.67 -8.53 -1.84
CA ASN A 51 9.20 -9.83 -1.45
C ASN A 51 10.17 -9.77 -0.26
N ASP A 52 9.84 -8.93 0.73
CA ASP A 52 10.62 -8.67 1.97
C ASP A 52 12.08 -8.23 1.74
N ARG A 53 12.41 -7.78 0.52
CA ARG A 53 13.80 -7.49 0.11
C ARG A 53 13.96 -6.07 -0.39
N THR A 54 13.14 -5.67 -1.35
CA THR A 54 13.36 -4.43 -2.10
C THR A 54 12.36 -3.38 -1.67
N SER A 55 12.84 -2.27 -1.14
CA SER A 55 11.99 -1.09 -0.91
C SER A 55 11.73 -0.38 -2.24
N PHE A 56 10.45 -0.17 -2.57
CA PHE A 56 10.03 0.52 -3.80
C PHE A 56 9.27 1.81 -3.52
N LEU A 57 8.63 1.91 -2.35
CA LEU A 57 8.21 3.19 -1.77
C LEU A 57 9.01 3.42 -0.49
N ASP A 58 9.58 4.60 -0.31
CA ASP A 58 10.29 5.03 0.90
C ASP A 58 9.98 6.50 1.24
N ASN A 59 10.52 7.01 2.36
CA ASN A 59 10.48 8.44 2.71
C ASN A 59 9.11 9.12 2.47
N TYR A 60 8.07 8.66 3.16
CA TYR A 60 6.71 9.20 3.02
C TYR A 60 6.06 8.94 1.64
N GLY A 61 6.42 7.82 1.02
CA GLY A 61 5.76 7.31 -0.19
C GLY A 61 6.43 7.76 -1.49
N CYS A 62 7.68 8.22 -1.42
CA CYS A 62 8.52 8.47 -2.58
C CYS A 62 8.79 7.17 -3.34
N LEU A 63 8.56 7.21 -4.66
CA LEU A 63 8.85 6.08 -5.53
C LEU A 63 10.35 5.99 -5.79
N ARG A 64 10.94 4.86 -5.41
CA ARG A 64 12.27 4.46 -5.86
C ARG A 64 12.16 3.83 -7.24
N ARG A 65 12.25 4.65 -8.28
CA ARG A 65 12.18 4.15 -9.66
C ARG A 65 13.38 3.26 -9.98
N ASP A 66 13.08 2.15 -10.63
CA ASP A 66 14.07 1.26 -11.24
C ASP A 66 13.49 0.64 -12.52
N GLN A 67 14.08 -0.46 -12.99
CA GLN A 67 13.61 -1.18 -14.17
C GLN A 67 12.28 -1.92 -13.97
N TYR A 68 11.85 -2.14 -12.72
CA TYR A 68 10.63 -2.85 -12.37
C TYR A 68 9.55 -1.90 -11.89
N PHE A 69 9.87 -0.93 -11.04
CA PHE A 69 8.93 0.05 -10.49
C PHE A 69 9.04 1.35 -11.26
N LEU A 70 8.05 1.60 -12.12
CA LEU A 70 8.18 2.59 -13.20
C LEU A 70 7.58 3.94 -12.81
N GLN A 71 6.38 3.93 -12.25
CA GLN A 71 5.60 5.14 -12.00
C GLN A 71 4.69 5.00 -10.79
N LYS A 72 4.42 6.15 -10.14
CA LYS A 72 3.48 6.27 -9.03
C LYS A 72 2.51 7.41 -9.32
N TRP A 73 1.22 7.18 -9.14
CA TRP A 73 0.17 8.20 -9.21
C TRP A 73 -0.61 8.24 -7.91
N GLU A 74 -1.07 9.43 -7.53
CA GLU A 74 -1.92 9.64 -6.36
C GLU A 74 -3.14 10.43 -6.79
N THR A 75 -4.31 10.08 -6.23
CA THR A 75 -5.47 10.99 -6.30
C THR A 75 -5.14 12.27 -5.56
N ASN A 76 -5.57 13.39 -6.12
CA ASN A 76 -5.63 14.70 -5.46
C ASN A 76 -7.10 15.10 -5.26
N GLU A 77 -7.31 16.15 -4.47
CA GLU A 77 -8.61 16.79 -4.21
C GLU A 77 -9.68 15.83 -3.67
N TYR A 78 -9.27 14.86 -2.86
CA TYR A 78 -10.17 13.84 -2.27
C TYR A 78 -10.84 14.31 -0.95
N THR A 79 -11.01 15.61 -0.77
CA THR A 79 -11.61 16.19 0.46
C THR A 79 -13.14 16.17 0.46
N LEU A 80 -13.77 15.71 -0.62
CA LEU A 80 -15.22 15.65 -0.76
C LEU A 80 -15.81 14.42 -0.04
N PRO A 81 -17.02 14.53 0.53
CA PRO A 81 -17.71 13.38 1.12
C PRO A 81 -17.85 12.22 0.13
N GLY A 82 -17.43 11.02 0.54
CA GLY A 82 -17.44 9.82 -0.30
C GLY A 82 -16.29 9.71 -1.30
N ALA A 83 -15.34 10.66 -1.28
CA ALA A 83 -14.10 10.53 -2.04
C ALA A 83 -13.23 9.37 -1.52
N MET A 84 -12.32 8.93 -2.38
CA MET A 84 -11.38 7.85 -2.11
C MET A 84 -9.98 8.33 -2.43
N LYS A 85 -9.06 8.12 -1.50
CA LYS A 85 -7.64 8.31 -1.76
C LYS A 85 -7.08 7.03 -2.36
N ARG A 86 -6.38 7.12 -3.49
CA ARG A 86 -5.67 6.01 -4.14
C ARG A 86 -4.22 6.38 -4.41
N THR A 87 -3.33 5.41 -4.22
CA THR A 87 -1.95 5.43 -4.66
C THR A 87 -1.75 4.24 -5.59
N LEU A 88 -1.48 4.53 -6.87
CA LEU A 88 -1.19 3.54 -7.89
C LEU A 88 0.32 3.45 -8.09
N VAL A 89 0.86 2.24 -8.12
CA VAL A 89 2.26 1.98 -8.51
C VAL A 89 2.27 1.05 -9.70
N HIS A 90 2.76 1.54 -10.83
CA HIS A 90 2.98 0.75 -12.04
C HIS A 90 4.30 -0.01 -11.94
N PHE A 91 4.24 -1.31 -12.19
CA PHE A 91 5.42 -2.15 -12.16
C PHE A 91 5.39 -3.25 -13.23
N ILE A 92 6.57 -3.68 -13.64
CA ILE A 92 6.78 -4.90 -14.42
C ILE A 92 7.11 -6.02 -13.44
N ALA A 93 6.35 -7.11 -13.44
CA ALA A 93 6.58 -8.20 -12.49
C ALA A 93 7.95 -8.87 -12.75
N PRO A 94 8.91 -8.83 -11.81
CA PRO A 94 10.19 -9.50 -12.00
C PRO A 94 10.10 -11.03 -11.85
N GLU A 95 9.12 -11.51 -11.09
CA GLU A 95 8.93 -12.93 -10.74
C GLU A 95 7.44 -13.26 -10.58
N PRO A 96 7.05 -14.56 -10.68
CA PRO A 96 5.64 -14.96 -10.72
C PRO A 96 4.99 -14.98 -9.32
N THR A 97 5.79 -14.86 -8.26
CA THR A 97 5.31 -14.77 -6.87
C THR A 97 5.67 -13.40 -6.31
N ILE A 98 4.67 -12.66 -5.89
CA ILE A 98 4.84 -11.28 -5.44
C ILE A 98 4.21 -11.13 -4.06
N GLN A 99 4.86 -10.38 -3.19
CA GLN A 99 4.42 -10.00 -1.87
C GLN A 99 4.76 -8.53 -1.69
N PHE A 100 3.74 -7.74 -1.40
CA PHE A 100 3.85 -6.35 -1.03
C PHE A 100 3.52 -6.20 0.45
N GLN A 101 4.41 -5.56 1.18
CA GLN A 101 4.19 -5.15 2.57
C GLN A 101 4.40 -3.64 2.65
N CYS A 102 3.39 -2.91 3.08
CA CYS A 102 3.47 -1.46 3.27
C CYS A 102 3.23 -1.10 4.72
N GLU A 103 4.03 -0.17 5.23
CA GLU A 103 3.80 0.50 6.51
C GLU A 103 3.06 1.79 6.24
N ILE A 104 1.85 1.90 6.78
CA ILE A 104 0.97 3.05 6.58
C ILE A 104 0.78 3.78 7.91
N LYS A 105 0.79 5.10 7.87
CA LYS A 105 0.31 5.96 8.96
C LYS A 105 -1.08 6.42 8.63
N ILE A 106 -2.03 6.15 9.51
CA ILE A 106 -3.36 6.78 9.46
C ILE A 106 -3.32 8.02 10.33
N ILE A 107 -3.79 9.14 9.78
CA ILE A 107 -3.89 10.43 10.45
C ILE A 107 -5.34 10.91 10.41
N GLU A 108 -5.80 11.48 11.54
CA GLU A 108 -7.13 12.07 11.63
C GLU A 108 -7.11 13.48 11.02
N CYS A 109 -7.29 13.54 9.70
CA CYS A 109 -7.43 14.80 8.98
C CYS A 109 -8.02 14.57 7.57
N CYS A 110 -8.33 15.66 6.87
CA CYS A 110 -8.87 15.64 5.51
C CYS A 110 -7.85 16.27 4.54
N GLY A 111 -7.32 15.47 3.60
CA GLY A 111 -6.44 15.93 2.52
C GLY A 111 -5.04 16.39 2.92
N CYS A 112 -4.56 16.12 4.14
CA CYS A 112 -3.23 16.61 4.57
C CYS A 112 -2.06 15.84 3.96
N ALA A 113 -2.31 14.60 3.53
CA ALA A 113 -1.29 13.69 3.02
C ALA A 113 -1.28 13.59 1.49
N GLU A 114 -1.84 14.59 0.80
CA GLU A 114 -1.59 14.80 -0.62
C GLU A 114 -0.09 15.02 -0.85
N GLU A 115 0.45 14.32 -1.85
CA GLU A 115 1.83 14.48 -2.31
C GLU A 115 2.85 14.35 -1.16
N SER A 116 2.60 13.40 -0.24
CA SER A 116 3.35 13.28 1.02
C SER A 116 4.87 13.16 0.85
N CYS A 117 5.33 12.58 -0.26
CA CYS A 117 6.74 12.49 -0.63
C CYS A 117 7.40 13.86 -0.83
N GLU A 118 6.68 14.80 -1.44
CA GLU A 118 7.19 16.12 -1.83
C GLU A 118 6.85 17.18 -0.79
N ARG A 119 5.97 16.85 0.16
CA ARG A 119 5.48 17.75 1.19
C ARG A 119 6.59 18.23 2.14
N GLN A 120 6.61 19.55 2.37
CA GLN A 120 7.43 20.19 3.39
C GLN A 120 6.56 21.16 4.23
N PRO A 121 6.55 21.07 5.57
CA PRO A 121 7.25 20.08 6.39
C PRO A 121 6.58 18.69 6.35
N PRO A 122 7.32 17.61 6.66
CA PRO A 122 6.75 16.27 6.77
C PRO A 122 5.68 16.19 7.87
N LEU A 123 4.71 15.29 7.70
CA LEU A 123 3.55 15.09 8.60
C LEU A 123 3.91 14.41 9.93
N THR A 124 4.94 14.92 10.60
CA THR A 124 5.50 14.36 11.84
C THR A 124 4.72 14.75 13.10
N TYR A 125 3.87 15.77 13.02
CA TYR A 125 3.15 16.31 14.18
C TYR A 125 1.78 15.65 14.45
N PHE A 126 1.26 14.86 13.52
CA PHE A 126 -0.04 14.22 13.69
C PHE A 126 0.06 12.99 14.60
N PRO A 127 -0.96 12.69 15.43
CA PRO A 127 -1.02 11.42 16.14
C PRO A 127 -1.09 10.28 15.11
N VAL A 128 -0.21 9.29 15.25
CA VAL A 128 0.01 8.26 14.23
C VAL A 128 -0.45 6.90 14.72
N TYR A 129 -1.28 6.24 13.90
CA TYR A 129 -1.49 4.81 13.97
C TYR A 129 -0.73 4.12 12.84
N ASN A 130 0.34 3.39 13.18
CA ASN A 130 1.07 2.58 12.23
C ASN A 130 0.31 1.28 11.97
N MET A 131 -0.06 1.04 10.71
CA MET A 131 -0.78 -0.15 10.29
C MET A 131 -0.04 -0.80 9.11
N PRO A 132 0.52 -2.01 9.28
CA PRO A 132 1.07 -2.75 8.16
C PRO A 132 -0.07 -3.33 7.32
N ILE A 133 0.02 -3.18 6.00
CA ILE A 133 -0.91 -3.80 5.05
C ILE A 133 -0.14 -4.71 4.09
N PHE A 134 -0.79 -5.79 3.67
CA PHE A 134 -0.15 -6.86 2.91
C PHE A 134 -0.99 -7.23 1.69
N CYS A 135 -0.31 -7.63 0.61
CA CYS A 135 -0.93 -8.19 -0.58
C CYS A 135 0.06 -9.20 -1.20
N SER A 136 -0.40 -10.39 -1.59
CA SER A 136 0.48 -11.42 -2.15
C SER A 136 -0.19 -12.18 -3.29
N TYR A 137 0.57 -12.55 -4.31
CA TYR A 137 0.13 -13.36 -5.43
C TYR A 137 1.12 -14.48 -5.81
N PRO A 138 0.65 -15.68 -6.23
CA PRO A 138 -0.74 -16.13 -6.14
C PRO A 138 -1.25 -16.01 -4.71
N ASN A 139 -2.55 -15.74 -4.54
CA ASN A 139 -3.18 -15.73 -3.23
C ASN A 139 -3.07 -17.14 -2.68
N ASN A 140 -1.93 -17.49 -2.10
CA ASN A 140 -1.89 -18.52 -1.09
C ASN A 140 -2.69 -17.91 0.05
N PRO A 141 -3.86 -18.45 0.42
CA PRO A 141 -4.37 -18.23 1.77
C PRO A 141 -3.32 -18.86 2.68
N GLY A 142 -2.25 -18.10 2.95
CA GLY A 142 -1.20 -18.46 3.87
C GLY A 142 -1.91 -18.83 5.16
N ILE A 143 -1.66 -20.05 5.60
CA ILE A 143 -2.05 -20.60 6.90
C ILE A 143 -2.15 -19.44 7.89
N ILE A 144 -3.36 -19.16 8.38
CA ILE A 144 -3.54 -18.27 9.52
C ILE A 144 -2.66 -18.87 10.61
N VAL A 145 -1.47 -18.32 10.81
CA VAL A 145 -0.64 -18.71 11.95
C VAL A 145 -1.42 -18.15 13.14
N PRO A 146 -2.02 -19.01 14.00
CA PRO A 146 -2.72 -18.50 15.16
C PRO A 146 -1.73 -17.65 15.97
N PRO A 147 -2.18 -16.55 16.58
CA PRO A 147 -1.33 -15.75 17.44
C PRO A 147 -0.64 -16.67 18.43
N ARG A 148 0.69 -16.58 18.50
CA ARG A 148 1.51 -17.39 19.40
C ARG A 148 0.88 -17.27 20.80
N PRO A 149 0.51 -18.38 21.46
CA PRO A 149 -0.01 -18.30 22.81
C PRO A 149 1.00 -17.56 23.70
N PRO A 150 0.54 -16.70 24.62
CA PRO A 150 1.43 -15.99 25.53
C PRO A 150 2.30 -17.03 26.26
N PRO A 151 3.58 -16.70 26.53
CA PRO A 151 4.45 -17.58 27.29
C PRO A 151 3.76 -17.94 28.62
N PRO A 152 3.83 -19.21 29.06
CA PRO A 152 3.22 -19.63 30.31
C PRO A 152 3.73 -18.75 31.44
N ALA A 153 2.80 -18.22 32.23
CA ALA A 153 3.15 -17.46 33.43
C ALA A 153 4.07 -18.31 34.30
N ILE A 154 5.27 -17.79 34.58
CA ILE A 154 6.16 -18.38 35.57
C ILE A 154 5.43 -18.24 36.90
N GLY A 155 4.84 -19.33 37.37
CA GLY A 155 4.29 -19.41 38.72
C GLY A 155 5.45 -19.29 39.70
N TYR A 156 5.52 -18.17 40.40
CA TYR A 156 6.31 -18.09 41.63
C TYR A 156 5.56 -18.91 42.68
N GLY A 157 6.11 -20.09 42.98
CA GLY A 157 5.77 -20.86 44.17
C GLY A 157 6.42 -20.29 45.42
#